data_AF-A0A0F8YLY9-F1
#
_entry.id   AF-A0A0F8YLY9-F1
#
_cell.length_a   1.000
_cell.length_b   1.000
_cell.length_c   1.000
_cell.angle_alpha   90.00
_cell.angle_beta   90.00
_cell.angle_gamma   90.00
#
_symmetry.space_group_name_H-M   'P 1'
#
loop_
_entity.id
_entity.type
_entity.pdbx_description
1 polymer ?
#
loop_
_entity_poly.entity_id
_entity_poly.type
_entity_poly.pdbx_seq_one_letter_code
_entity_poly.pdbx_strand_id
1 'polypeptide(L)'
;MIFGNNGIVFSTKAAAAETAGNEFNWDAAPNQKMIIQNDGKVGIGIAPKTLFTVEGTITLKEQAAADGDTAGYGQIWVKDNAGTTELWFTTDAGADTKIV
;
A
#
# COMPACT_ATOMS: atom_id res chain seq x y z
N MET A 1 10.82 -13.63 20.95
CA MET A 1 10.09 -12.47 20.40
C MET A 1 9.92 -11.44 21.49
N ILE A 2 10.29 -10.17 21.24
CA ILE A 2 10.05 -9.08 22.19
C ILE A 2 8.75 -8.41 21.78
N PHE A 3 7.69 -8.59 22.57
CA PHE A 3 6.46 -7.81 22.47
C PHE A 3 6.62 -6.60 23.40
N GLY A 4 7.00 -5.44 22.85
CA GLY A 4 7.06 -4.18 23.59
C GLY A 4 6.31 -3.08 22.84
N ASN A 5 6.15 -1.91 23.47
CA ASN A 5 5.39 -0.75 22.97
C ASN A 5 5.86 -0.16 21.61
N ASN A 6 6.86 -0.77 20.95
CA ASN A 6 7.48 -0.30 19.71
C ASN A 6 7.23 -1.25 18.51
N GLY A 7 6.31 -2.21 18.62
CA GLY A 7 5.89 -3.08 17.51
C GLY A 7 6.61 -4.42 17.42
N ILE A 8 6.31 -5.18 16.36
CA ILE A 8 6.88 -6.51 16.09
C ILE A 8 8.18 -6.33 15.30
N VAL A 9 9.33 -6.76 15.86
CA VAL A 9 10.64 -6.73 15.17
C VAL A 9 10.98 -8.14 14.68
N PHE A 10 10.86 -8.38 13.37
CA PHE A 10 11.43 -9.57 12.73
C PHE A 10 12.93 -9.37 12.57
N SER A 11 13.69 -9.79 13.58
CA SER A 11 15.15 -9.70 13.54
C SER A 11 15.76 -11.00 12.98
N THR A 12 16.53 -10.80 11.91
CA THR A 12 17.58 -11.65 11.33
C THR A 12 17.26 -12.50 10.09
N LYS A 13 18.19 -12.37 9.14
CA LYS A 13 18.29 -12.97 7.81
C LYS A 13 18.82 -14.41 7.90
N ALA A 14 18.10 -15.29 8.59
CA ALA A 14 18.37 -16.73 8.57
C ALA A 14 17.03 -17.47 8.47
N ALA A 15 16.58 -17.69 7.23
CA ALA A 15 15.54 -18.64 6.85
C ALA A 15 14.20 -18.55 7.62
N ALA A 16 13.27 -17.73 7.13
CA ALA A 16 11.89 -18.22 7.07
C ALA A 16 11.85 -19.25 5.91
N ALA A 17 12.43 -20.43 6.14
CA ALA A 17 12.27 -21.56 5.26
C ALA A 17 10.91 -22.20 5.58
N GLU A 18 9.85 -21.69 4.95
CA GLU A 18 8.80 -22.51 4.35
C GLU A 18 8.31 -21.76 3.11
N THR A 19 8.59 -22.33 1.93
CA THR A 19 8.20 -21.80 0.62
C THR A 19 6.70 -22.02 0.33
N ALA A 20 5.88 -22.22 1.36
CA ALA A 20 4.46 -22.48 1.26
C ALA A 20 3.71 -21.69 2.34
N GLY A 21 3.30 -20.46 2.04
CA GLY A 21 2.49 -19.64 2.95
C GLY A 21 2.82 -18.15 2.91
N ASN A 22 2.29 -17.42 3.89
CA ASN A 22 2.51 -15.98 4.06
C ASN A 22 3.81 -15.73 4.86
N GLU A 23 4.68 -14.85 4.39
CA GLU A 23 5.94 -14.43 5.05
C GLU A 23 5.66 -13.60 6.30
N PHE A 24 4.58 -12.82 6.28
CA PHE A 24 4.09 -12.08 7.43
C PHE A 24 2.56 -12.11 7.45
N ASN A 25 1.99 -12.50 8.58
CA ASN A 25 0.55 -12.55 8.78
C ASN A 25 0.23 -12.00 10.17
N TRP A 26 -0.40 -10.83 10.21
CA TRP A 26 -0.91 -10.25 11.46
C TRP A 26 -2.42 -10.46 11.52
N ASP A 27 -2.85 -11.23 12.53
CA ASP A 27 -4.24 -11.60 12.79
C ASP A 27 -4.81 -12.45 11.64
N ALA A 28 -4.46 -13.74 11.65
CA ALA A 28 -4.81 -14.67 10.57
C ALA A 28 -6.34 -14.85 10.42
N ALA A 29 -6.77 -15.42 9.29
CA ALA A 29 -8.19 -15.64 9.00
C ALA A 29 -8.93 -16.28 10.21
N PRO A 30 -10.11 -15.78 10.59
CA PRO A 30 -10.98 -14.89 9.81
C PRO A 30 -10.71 -13.38 9.93
N ASN A 31 -9.77 -12.92 10.77
CA ASN A 31 -9.61 -11.50 11.12
C ASN A 31 -8.38 -10.85 10.47
N GLN A 32 -8.21 -11.03 9.15
CA GLN A 32 -7.04 -10.57 8.38
C GLN A 32 -6.82 -9.06 8.51
N LYS A 33 -5.74 -8.61 9.17
CA LYS A 33 -5.36 -7.19 9.23
C LYS A 33 -4.35 -6.82 8.16
N MET A 34 -3.22 -7.52 8.11
CA MET A 34 -2.20 -7.36 7.06
C MET A 34 -1.56 -8.71 6.72
N ILE A 35 -1.41 -8.96 5.43
CA ILE A 35 -0.78 -10.17 4.88
C ILE A 35 0.28 -9.76 3.86
N ILE A 36 1.45 -10.38 3.95
CA ILE A 36 2.45 -10.43 2.88
C ILE A 36 2.58 -11.88 2.43
N GLN A 37 2.33 -12.15 1.15
CA GLN A 37 2.38 -13.47 0.52
C GLN A 37 3.73 -13.72 -0.18
N ASN A 38 4.02 -15.00 -0.45
CA ASN A 38 5.32 -15.45 -0.99
C ASN A 38 5.58 -15.05 -2.44
N ASP A 39 4.54 -14.63 -3.13
CA ASP A 39 4.60 -14.02 -4.44
C ASP A 39 4.77 -12.48 -4.38
N GLY A 40 5.00 -11.94 -3.19
CA GLY A 40 5.24 -10.51 -2.93
C GLY A 40 3.98 -9.67 -2.80
N LYS A 41 2.78 -10.27 -2.84
CA LYS A 41 1.53 -9.50 -2.70
C LYS A 41 1.30 -9.05 -1.26
N VAL A 42 0.74 -7.85 -1.13
CA VAL A 42 0.36 -7.24 0.14
C VAL A 42 -1.15 -7.01 0.18
N GLY A 43 -1.81 -7.60 1.17
CA GLY A 43 -3.23 -7.40 1.46
C GLY A 43 -3.46 -6.70 2.79
N ILE A 44 -4.38 -5.74 2.84
CA ILE A 44 -4.86 -5.11 4.08
C ILE A 44 -6.35 -5.35 4.19
N GLY A 45 -6.80 -6.02 5.26
CA GLY A 45 -8.21 -6.41 5.43
C GLY A 45 -8.66 -7.62 4.61
N ILE A 46 -7.90 -8.03 3.59
CA ILE A 46 -8.31 -9.02 2.59
C ILE A 46 -7.12 -9.83 2.04
N ALA A 47 -7.38 -11.03 1.53
CA ALA A 47 -6.42 -11.75 0.69
C ALA A 47 -6.16 -10.96 -0.62
N PRO A 48 -4.91 -10.62 -0.95
CA PRO A 48 -4.64 -9.74 -2.06
C PRO A 48 -4.91 -10.37 -3.43
N LYS A 49 -5.56 -9.62 -4.30
CA LYS A 49 -5.84 -10.01 -5.70
C LYS A 49 -4.74 -9.55 -6.66
N THR A 50 -4.10 -8.43 -6.34
CA THR A 50 -2.97 -7.82 -7.07
C THR A 50 -1.77 -7.67 -6.13
N LEU A 51 -0.67 -7.06 -6.58
CA LEU A 51 0.49 -6.78 -5.71
C LEU A 51 0.13 -5.97 -4.45
N PHE A 52 -0.87 -5.09 -4.53
CA PHE A 52 -1.40 -4.36 -3.39
C PHE A 52 -2.93 -4.32 -3.45
N THR A 53 -3.59 -4.85 -2.43
CA THR A 53 -5.06 -4.82 -2.31
C THR A 53 -5.45 -4.36 -0.91
N VAL A 54 -6.36 -3.40 -0.83
CA VAL A 54 -6.91 -2.89 0.42
C VAL A 54 -8.43 -3.07 0.39
N GLU A 55 -8.99 -3.69 1.41
CA GLU A 55 -10.44 -3.68 1.64
C GLU A 55 -10.80 -2.49 2.55
N GLY A 56 -11.46 -1.50 1.96
CA GLY A 56 -11.86 -0.26 2.64
C GLY A 56 -11.49 0.99 1.85
N THR A 57 -11.65 2.15 2.51
CA THR A 57 -11.29 3.45 1.95
C THR A 57 -9.80 3.74 2.14
N ILE A 58 -9.21 4.49 1.20
CA ILE A 58 -7.83 4.97 1.27
C ILE A 58 -7.89 6.49 1.45
N THR A 59 -7.28 7.01 2.51
CA THR A 59 -7.07 8.45 2.68
C THR A 59 -5.73 8.83 2.09
N LEU A 60 -5.73 9.80 1.18
CA LEU A 60 -4.53 10.40 0.59
C LEU A 60 -4.42 11.83 1.07
N LYS A 61 -3.22 12.26 1.47
CA LYS A 61 -2.97 13.64 1.88
C LYS A 61 -3.07 14.56 0.66
N GLU A 62 -3.75 15.69 0.81
CA GLU A 62 -3.79 16.72 -0.23
C GLU A 62 -2.39 17.32 -0.47
N GLN A 63 -2.10 17.61 -1.73
CA GLN A 63 -0.84 18.23 -2.15
C GLN A 63 -1.06 19.26 -3.27
N ALA A 64 -0.09 20.15 -3.46
CA ALA A 64 -0.20 21.24 -4.44
C ALA A 64 0.00 20.77 -5.90
N ALA A 65 0.79 19.71 -6.10
CA ALA A 65 1.13 19.13 -7.40
C ALA A 65 1.42 17.63 -7.23
N ALA A 66 1.41 16.89 -8.33
CA ALA A 66 1.91 15.52 -8.38
C ALA A 66 3.41 15.47 -8.01
N ASP A 67 3.89 14.29 -7.59
CA ASP A 67 5.32 14.06 -7.46
C ASP A 67 5.97 13.95 -8.84
N GLY A 68 7.30 13.90 -8.89
CA GLY A 68 8.04 13.74 -10.16
C GLY A 68 7.68 12.44 -10.88
N ASP A 69 7.56 12.53 -12.21
CA ASP A 69 7.16 11.40 -13.04
C ASP A 69 8.16 10.24 -12.97
N THR A 70 7.63 9.02 -12.96
CA THR A 70 8.43 7.80 -13.04
C THR A 70 8.03 7.04 -14.30
N ALA A 71 8.99 6.81 -15.21
CA ALA A 71 8.73 6.14 -16.48
C ALA A 71 8.04 4.78 -16.27
N GLY A 72 6.90 4.57 -16.93
CA GLY A 72 6.08 3.36 -16.79
C GLY A 72 5.12 3.36 -15.58
N TYR A 73 5.05 4.43 -14.79
CA TYR A 73 4.15 4.55 -13.64
C TYR A 73 3.29 5.81 -13.72
N GLY A 74 1.98 5.65 -13.54
CA GLY A 74 1.06 6.76 -13.28
C GLY A 74 0.83 6.98 -11.78
N GLN A 75 0.28 8.14 -11.44
CA GLN A 75 0.06 8.56 -10.05
C GLN A 75 -1.43 8.80 -9.80
N ILE A 76 -1.96 8.32 -8.67
CA ILE A 76 -3.29 8.70 -8.15
C ILE A 76 -3.04 9.56 -6.91
N TRP A 77 -3.59 10.76 -6.87
CA TRP A 77 -3.33 11.70 -5.79
C TRP A 77 -4.50 12.68 -5.59
N VAL A 78 -4.44 13.42 -4.48
CA VAL A 78 -5.47 14.42 -4.14
C VAL A 78 -4.84 15.80 -4.17
N LYS A 79 -5.45 16.71 -4.93
CA LYS A 79 -5.00 18.10 -5.04
C LYS A 79 -5.73 18.97 -4.04
N ASP A 80 -4.97 19.81 -3.33
CA ASP A 80 -5.53 20.99 -2.66
C ASP A 80 -5.72 22.10 -3.71
N ASN A 81 -6.96 22.32 -4.13
CA ASN A 81 -7.32 23.42 -5.00
C ASN A 81 -8.11 24.47 -4.23
N ALA A 82 -7.38 25.33 -3.51
CA ALA A 82 -7.92 26.43 -2.73
C ALA A 82 -8.99 25.99 -1.70
N GLY A 83 -8.70 24.91 -0.95
CA GLY A 83 -9.61 24.37 0.06
C GLY A 83 -10.70 23.45 -0.49
N THR A 84 -10.58 23.03 -1.76
CA THR A 84 -11.35 21.92 -2.32
C THR A 84 -10.47 20.69 -2.48
N THR A 85 -11.07 19.53 -2.19
CA THR A 85 -10.46 18.21 -2.32
C THR A 85 -10.78 17.65 -3.71
N GLU A 86 -9.80 17.56 -4.59
CA GLU A 86 -9.98 17.05 -5.95
C GLU A 86 -9.18 15.77 -6.16
N LEU A 87 -9.76 14.76 -6.83
CA LEU A 87 -9.01 13.55 -7.20
C LEU A 87 -8.34 13.75 -8.55
N TRP A 88 -7.06 13.44 -8.64
CA TRP A 88 -6.25 13.62 -9.85
C TRP A 88 -5.49 12.34 -10.24
N PHE A 89 -5.26 12.20 -11.54
CA PHE A 89 -4.37 11.20 -12.13
C PHE A 89 -3.28 11.89 -12.96
N THR A 90 -2.04 11.46 -12.80
CA THR A 90 -0.89 11.92 -13.61
C THR A 90 -0.34 10.74 -14.40
N THR A 91 -0.19 10.90 -15.72
CA THR A 91 0.41 9.86 -16.58
C THR A 91 1.92 9.72 -16.31
N ASP A 92 2.53 8.66 -16.84
CA ASP A 92 3.98 8.46 -16.79
C ASP A 92 4.79 9.47 -17.62
N ALA A 93 4.10 10.30 -18.41
CA ALA A 93 4.66 11.42 -19.17
C ALA A 93 4.36 12.79 -18.53
N GLY A 94 3.81 12.82 -17.31
CA GLY A 94 3.54 14.05 -16.56
C GLY A 94 2.27 14.80 -16.98
N ALA A 95 1.36 14.15 -17.70
CA ALA A 95 0.09 14.78 -18.05
C ALA A 95 -0.93 14.61 -16.91
N ASP A 96 -1.35 15.71 -16.32
CA ASP A 96 -2.33 15.75 -15.23
C ASP A 96 -3.78 15.76 -15.72
N THR A 97 -4.64 14.97 -15.09
CA THR A 97 -6.08 14.90 -15.36
C THR A 97 -6.88 14.88 -14.05
N LYS A 98 -7.82 15.81 -13.89
CA LYS A 98 -8.80 15.79 -12.80
C LYS A 98 -9.86 14.72 -13.06
N ILE A 99 -10.18 13.93 -12.04
CA ILE A 99 -11.15 12.83 -12.11
C ILE A 99 -12.49 13.22 -11.49
N VAL A 100 -12.49 13.86 -10.31
CA VAL A 100 -13.67 14.41 -9.62
C VAL A 100 -13.33 15.70 -8.88
#